data_AF-A0A1P8ATV5-F1
#
_entry.id   AF-A0A1P8ATV5-F1
#
_cell.length_a   1.000
_cell.length_b   1.000
_cell.length_c   1.000
_cell.angle_alpha   90.00
_cell.angle_beta   90.00
_cell.angle_gamma   90.00
#
_symmetry.space_group_name_H-M   'P 1'
#
loop_
_entity.id
_entity.type
_entity.pdbx_description
1 polymer ?
#
loop_
_entity_poly.entity_id
_entity_poly.type
_entity_poly.pdbx_seq_one_letter_code
_entity_poly.pdbx_strand_id
1 'polypeptide(L)' 'MRKKKKKIVLSSTSEAEKVSIPYLPDDLLLNCLARISRLYYPTLSLVSKRFRSLLASTELYETRRLLALS' A
#
# COMPACT_ATOMS: atom_id res chain seq x y z
N MET A 1 -33.33 -36.54 -9.46
CA MET A 1 -32.57 -36.09 -8.27
C MET A 1 -32.10 -34.66 -8.49
N ARG A 2 -32.54 -33.69 -7.65
CA ARG A 2 -32.19 -32.24 -7.72
C ARG A 2 -30.93 -31.96 -6.88
N LYS A 3 -29.89 -31.30 -7.41
CA LYS A 3 -28.83 -30.62 -6.61
C LYS A 3 -28.32 -29.38 -7.38
N LYS A 4 -28.85 -28.17 -7.11
CA LYS A 4 -28.40 -27.11 -6.17
C LYS A 4 -27.20 -26.28 -6.68
N LYS A 5 -27.49 -25.06 -7.17
CA LYS A 5 -26.52 -23.98 -7.43
C LYS A 5 -25.89 -23.47 -6.12
N LYS A 6 -24.58 -23.23 -6.08
CA LYS A 6 -23.90 -22.30 -5.14
C LYS A 6 -22.75 -21.56 -5.84
N LYS A 7 -22.55 -20.32 -5.40
CA LYS A 7 -22.01 -19.15 -6.09
C LYS A 7 -20.49 -19.16 -6.34
N ILE A 8 -20.18 -18.56 -7.49
CA ILE A 8 -18.97 -17.86 -7.92
C ILE A 8 -18.34 -17.00 -6.81
N VAL A 9 -17.02 -17.14 -6.59
CA VAL A 9 -16.07 -16.02 -6.66
C VAL A 9 -14.80 -16.54 -7.35
N LEU A 10 -14.56 -15.99 -8.53
CA LEU A 10 -13.44 -16.22 -9.44
C LEU A 10 -12.35 -15.19 -9.16
N SER A 11 -11.10 -15.63 -8.99
CA SER A 11 -9.90 -15.04 -9.62
C SER A 11 -8.64 -15.73 -9.05
N SER A 12 -8.17 -16.85 -9.62
CA SER A 12 -7.25 -16.94 -10.77
C SER A 12 -5.91 -16.18 -10.59
N THR A 13 -4.90 -16.93 -10.13
CA THR A 13 -3.53 -17.02 -10.66
C THR A 13 -2.83 -15.75 -11.19
N SER A 14 -1.69 -15.41 -10.59
CA SER A 14 -0.43 -15.19 -11.34
C SER A 14 0.75 -15.08 -10.38
N GLU A 15 1.59 -16.12 -10.40
CA GLU A 15 3.01 -16.03 -10.03
C GLU A 15 3.64 -14.91 -10.86
N ALA A 16 3.77 -13.74 -10.27
CA ALA A 16 4.88 -12.87 -10.60
C ALA A 16 5.83 -13.05 -9.43
N GLU A 17 6.97 -13.70 -9.67
CA GLU A 17 8.13 -13.58 -8.81
C GLU A 17 8.37 -12.10 -8.60
N LYS A 18 7.90 -11.59 -7.47
CA LYS A 18 8.12 -10.21 -7.07
C LYS A 18 9.60 -10.12 -6.80
N VAL A 19 10.36 -9.63 -7.77
CA VAL A 19 11.76 -9.23 -7.66
C VAL A 19 11.97 -8.69 -6.26
N SER A 20 12.56 -9.49 -5.38
CA SER A 20 12.61 -9.19 -3.96
C SER A 20 13.75 -8.22 -3.76
N ILE A 21 13.53 -6.97 -4.16
CA ILE A 21 14.28 -5.83 -3.63
C ILE A 21 14.19 -6.02 -2.11
N PRO A 22 15.29 -6.04 -1.35
CA PRO A 22 15.23 -6.18 0.10
C PRO A 22 14.25 -5.14 0.63
N TYR A 23 13.04 -5.61 0.95
CA TYR A 23 11.91 -4.73 1.08
C TYR A 23 12.07 -4.04 2.42
N LEU A 24 12.27 -2.73 2.38
CA LEU A 24 12.12 -1.94 3.59
C LEU A 24 10.70 -2.19 4.12
N PRO A 25 10.55 -2.51 5.43
CA PRO A 25 9.24 -2.70 6.03
C PRO A 25 8.38 -1.44 5.88
N ASP A 26 7.08 -1.65 5.74
CA ASP A 26 6.12 -0.57 5.49
C ASP A 26 6.22 0.53 6.56
N ASP A 27 6.42 0.16 7.83
CA ASP A 27 6.57 1.10 8.95
C ASP A 27 7.72 2.11 8.76
N LEU A 28 8.88 1.63 8.30
CA LEU A 28 10.03 2.49 8.04
C LEU A 28 9.78 3.38 6.84
N LEU A 29 9.11 2.86 5.81
CA LEU A 29 8.75 3.63 4.64
C LEU A 29 7.74 4.73 5.00
N LEU A 30 6.75 4.40 5.83
CA LEU A 30 5.73 5.30 6.32
C LEU A 30 6.34 6.44 7.15
N ASN A 31 7.30 6.12 8.02
CA ASN A 31 8.06 7.12 8.78
C ASN A 31 8.87 8.06 7.87
N CYS A 32 9.48 7.53 6.80
CA CYS A 32 10.14 8.35 5.79
C CYS A 32 9.15 9.26 5.04
N LEU A 33 8.03 8.71 4.59
CA LEU A 33 6.97 9.44 3.86
C LEU A 33 6.30 10.52 4.73
N ALA A 34 6.13 10.28 6.03
CA ALA A 34 5.57 11.23 6.98
C ALA A 34 6.41 12.51 7.08
N ARG A 35 7.74 12.39 6.93
CA ARG A 35 8.69 13.53 6.94
C ARG A 35 8.70 14.33 5.65
N ILE A 36 8.19 13.76 4.56
CA ILE A 36 8.15 14.44 3.26
C ILE A 36 6.93 15.37 3.21
N SER A 37 7.10 16.56 2.63
CA SER A 37 6.00 17.49 2.39
C SER A 37 4.95 16.90 1.45
N ARG A 38 3.66 17.21 1.72
CA ARG A 38 2.51 16.73 0.95
C ARG A 38 2.57 17.09 -0.54
N LEU A 39 3.34 18.13 -0.90
CA LEU A 39 3.53 18.55 -2.29
C LEU A 39 4.14 17.43 -3.17
N TYR A 40 4.95 16.55 -2.59
CA TYR A 40 5.62 15.47 -3.33
C TYR A 40 4.81 14.17 -3.40
N TYR A 41 3.68 14.07 -2.70
CA TYR A 41 2.89 12.84 -2.64
C TYR A 41 2.34 12.40 -4.00
N PRO A 42 1.87 13.30 -4.90
CA PRO A 42 1.47 12.91 -6.24
C PRO A 42 2.61 12.24 -7.01
N THR A 43 3.82 12.78 -6.94
CA THR A 43 5.00 12.23 -7.60
C THR A 43 5.40 10.88 -7.00
N LEU A 44 5.42 10.76 -5.68
CA LEU A 44 5.78 9.53 -4.97
C LEU A 44 4.77 8.39 -5.22
N SER A 45 3.49 8.72 -5.40
CA SER A 45 2.45 7.75 -5.76
C SER A 45 2.70 7.09 -7.14
N LEU A 46 3.49 7.71 -8.02
CA LEU A 46 3.78 7.18 -9.36
C LEU A 46 4.98 6.22 -9.36
N VAL A 47 5.81 6.25 -8.31
CA VAL A 47 7.04 5.43 -8.22
C VAL A 47 6.70 3.95 -8.15
N SER A 48 5.67 3.57 -7.37
CA SER A 48 5.21 2.19 -7.31
C SER A 48 3.80 2.05 -6.75
N LYS A 49 3.18 0.88 -6.98
CA LYS A 49 1.89 0.51 -6.38
C LYS A 49 1.92 0.55 -4.85
N ARG A 50 3.06 0.17 -4.22
CA ARG A 50 3.20 0.19 -2.75
C ARG A 50 3.16 1.61 -2.19
N PHE A 51 3.91 2.54 -2.78
CA PHE A 51 3.90 3.95 -2.36
C PHE A 51 2.51 4.55 -2.50
N ARG A 52 1.80 4.27 -3.61
CA ARG A 52 0.41 4.68 -3.79
C ARG A 52 -0.51 4.16 -2.68
N SER A 53 -0.39 2.88 -2.32
CA SER A 53 -1.19 2.28 -1.24
C SER A 53 -0.89 2.89 0.13
N LEU A 54 0.39 3.14 0.45
CA LEU A 54 0.81 3.73 1.73
C LEU A 54 0.41 5.20 1.86
N LEU A 55 0.58 5.99 0.78
CA LEU A 55 0.16 7.40 0.77
C LEU A 55 -1.36 7.57 0.87
N ALA A 56 -2.12 6.57 0.43
CA ALA A 56 -3.57 6.54 0.55
C ALA A 56 -4.06 5.97 1.90
N SER A 57 -3.16 5.41 2.73
CA SER A 57 -3.52 4.82 4.02
C SER A 57 -3.71 5.89 5.09
N THR A 58 -4.54 5.59 6.09
CA THR A 58 -4.70 6.43 7.29
C THR A 58 -3.47 6.38 8.20
N GLU A 59 -2.64 5.34 8.08
CA GLU A 59 -1.45 5.17 8.92
C GLU A 59 -0.46 6.31 8.71
N LEU A 60 -0.29 6.81 7.49
CA LEU A 60 0.59 7.95 7.21
C LEU A 60 0.14 9.17 8.03
N TYR A 61 -1.16 9.46 8.02
CA TYR A 61 -1.73 10.58 8.75
C TYR A 61 -1.49 10.46 10.27
N GLU A 62 -1.69 9.27 10.82
CA GLU A 62 -1.39 8.98 12.22
C GLU A 62 0.10 9.14 12.53
N THR A 63 0.97 8.66 11.65
CA THR A 63 2.43 8.76 11.81
C THR A 63 2.88 10.22 11.81
N ARG A 64 2.32 11.05 10.93
CA ARG A 64 2.54 12.50 10.92
C ARG A 64 2.07 13.16 12.21
N ARG A 65 0.90 12.79 12.71
CA ARG A 65 0.36 13.30 13.98
C ARG A 65 1.27 12.94 15.16
N LEU A 66 1.74 11.70 15.23
CA LEU A 66 2.65 11.22 16.27
C LEU A 66 4.01 11.92 16.24
N LEU A 67 4.50 12.27 15.05
CA LEU A 67 5.76 12.99 14.85
C LEU A 67 5.61 14.52 14.98
N ALA A 68 4.42 15.03 15.30
CA ALA A 68 4.09 16.47 15.30
C ALA A 68 4.38 17.17 13.94
N LEU A 69 4.23 16.44 12.84
CA LEU A 69 4.40 16.90 11.46
C LEU A 69 3.02 17.14 10.82
N SER A 70 2.31 18.20 11.22
CA SER A 70 1.03 18.57 10.60
C SER A 70 1.24 19.31 9.27
#